data_AF-A0A7V6LGC1-F1
#
_entry.id   AF-A0A7V6LGC1-F1
#
_cell.length_a   1.000
_cell.length_b   1.000
_cell.length_c   1.000
_cell.angle_alpha   90.00
_cell.angle_beta   90.00
_cell.angle_gamma   90.00
#
_symmetry.space_group_name_H-M   'P 1'
#
loop_
_entity.id
_entity.type
_entity.pdbx_description
1 polymer ?
#
loop_
_entity_poly.entity_id
_entity_poly.type
_entity_poly.pdbx_seq_one_letter_code
_entity_poly.pdbx_strand_id
1 'polypeptide(L)'
;MSGQSESVQPVANGMAVGKACFCVAIFFSLLLLCNGVAMYRSAGHLEYGPIRDFWMAVLRPVERVSRASGLSHVREWTQATVGEWLNQPE
;
A
#
# COMPACT_ATOMS: atom_id res chain seq x y z
N MET A 1 43.01 41.11 2.06
CA MET A 1 41.83 40.91 1.19
C MET A 1 41.01 39.80 1.80
N SER A 2 39.84 40.15 2.33
CA SER A 2 38.99 39.28 3.17
C SER A 2 38.29 38.23 2.30
N GLY A 3 38.52 36.94 2.59
CA GLY A 3 37.76 35.86 2.00
C GLY A 3 36.33 35.88 2.56
N GLN A 4 35.37 36.30 1.74
CA GLN A 4 33.96 36.06 2.00
C GLN A 4 33.74 34.55 1.88
N SER A 5 33.57 33.88 3.02
CA SER A 5 32.94 32.57 3.04
C SER A 5 31.47 32.78 2.67
N GLU A 6 31.11 32.45 1.44
CA GLU A 6 29.71 32.23 1.09
C GLU A 6 29.15 31.15 2.02
N SER A 7 28.34 31.58 2.99
CA SER A 7 27.54 30.65 3.78
C SER A 7 26.47 30.08 2.85
N VAL A 8 26.75 28.93 2.22
CA VAL A 8 25.73 28.09 1.61
C VAL A 8 24.85 27.60 2.76
N GLN A 9 23.79 28.35 3.05
CA GLN A 9 22.71 27.88 3.91
C GLN A 9 22.16 26.62 3.24
N PRO A 10 22.17 25.46 3.90
CA PRO A 10 21.52 24.28 3.35
C PRO A 10 20.06 24.65 3.16
N VAL A 11 19.55 24.51 1.93
CA VAL A 11 18.13 24.69 1.65
C VAL A 11 17.38 23.70 2.53
N ALA A 12 16.82 24.18 3.64
CA ALA A 12 16.02 23.38 4.55
C ALA A 12 14.66 23.09 3.92
N ASN A 13 14.65 22.40 2.78
CA ASN A 13 13.47 21.83 2.15
C ASN A 13 13.07 20.53 2.89
N GLY A 14 12.89 20.63 4.21
CA GLY A 14 12.37 19.56 5.03
C GLY A 14 10.85 19.60 5.06
N MET A 15 10.18 18.50 4.71
CA MET A 15 8.75 18.35 4.96
C MET A 15 8.51 18.20 6.46
N ALA A 16 7.46 18.86 6.99
CA ALA A 16 7.04 18.63 8.36
C ALA A 16 6.75 17.13 8.59
N VAL A 17 7.30 16.56 9.67
CA VAL A 17 7.20 15.12 9.98
C VAL A 17 5.75 14.63 9.96
N GLY A 18 4.81 15.44 10.47
CA GLY A 18 3.38 15.10 10.43
C GLY A 18 2.81 14.92 9.02
N LYS A 19 3.26 15.72 8.04
CA LYS A 19 2.87 15.57 6.63
C LYS A 19 3.45 14.31 6.03
N ALA A 20 4.71 13.99 6.34
CA ALA A 20 5.33 12.75 5.89
C ALA A 20 4.59 11.52 6.46
N CYS A 21 4.31 11.49 7.76
CA CYS A 21 3.55 10.42 8.40
C CYS A 21 2.14 10.26 7.81
N PHE A 22 1.45 11.36 7.53
CA PHE A 22 0.13 11.33 6.90
C PHE A 22 0.18 10.72 5.50
N CYS A 23 1.13 11.14 4.65
CA CYS A 23 1.32 10.57 3.32
C CYS A 23 1.64 9.07 3.37
N VAL A 24 2.50 8.66 4.31
CA VAL A 24 2.84 7.25 4.53
C VAL A 24 1.61 6.45 4.97
N ALA A 25 0.81 6.99 5.90
CA ALA A 25 -0.42 6.34 6.36
C ALA A 25 -1.45 6.18 5.23
N ILE A 26 -1.64 7.21 4.39
CA ILE A 26 -2.50 7.13 3.22
C ILE A 26 -1.99 6.05 2.26
N PHE A 27 -0.70 6.08 1.95
CA PHE A 27 -0.09 5.12 1.02
C PHE A 27 -0.32 3.68 1.47
N PHE A 28 -0.02 3.37 2.73
CA PHE A 28 -0.23 2.03 3.28
C PHE A 28 -1.72 1.67 3.40
N SER A 29 -2.60 2.64 3.67
CA SER A 29 -4.04 2.39 3.68
C SER A 29 -4.58 2.06 2.29
N LEU A 30 -4.13 2.78 1.26
CA LEU A 30 -4.48 2.49 -0.14
C LEU A 30 -3.93 1.13 -0.56
N LEU A 31 -2.69 0.80 -0.22
CA LEU A 31 -2.15 -0.54 -0.44
C LEU A 31 -3.00 -1.60 0.24
N LEU A 32 -3.35 -1.42 1.51
CA LEU A 32 -4.18 -2.37 2.26
C LEU A 32 -5.55 -2.54 1.60
N LEU A 33 -6.19 -1.45 1.15
CA LEU A 33 -7.49 -1.49 0.48
C LEU A 33 -7.40 -2.14 -0.91
N CYS A 34 -6.38 -1.86 -1.72
CA CYS A 34 -6.19 -2.55 -2.99
C CYS A 34 -5.91 -4.05 -2.79
N ASN A 35 -5.34 -4.43 -1.64
CA ASN A 35 -4.93 -5.82 -1.35
C ASN A 35 -5.90 -6.62 -0.47
N GLY A 36 -6.87 -5.98 0.18
CA GLY A 36 -7.70 -6.58 1.22
C GLY A 36 -8.42 -7.85 0.80
N VAL A 37 -9.03 -7.86 -0.40
CA VAL A 37 -9.73 -9.06 -0.93
C VAL A 37 -8.77 -10.23 -1.14
N ALA A 38 -7.60 -9.98 -1.71
CA ALA A 38 -6.59 -11.01 -1.94
C ALA A 38 -6.04 -11.55 -0.60
N MET A 39 -5.74 -10.67 0.36
CA MET A 39 -5.26 -11.06 1.69
C MET A 39 -6.27 -11.93 2.43
N TYR A 40 -7.56 -11.57 2.40
CA TYR A 40 -8.61 -12.39 3.01
C TYR A 40 -8.73 -13.78 2.37
N ARG A 41 -8.66 -13.85 1.03
CA ARG A 41 -8.62 -15.15 0.31
C ARG A 41 -7.39 -15.96 0.69
N SER A 42 -6.19 -15.35 0.74
CA SER A 42 -4.95 -16.03 1.14
C SER A 42 -5.01 -16.55 2.57
N ALA A 43 -5.60 -15.78 3.51
CA ALA A 43 -5.82 -16.25 4.88
C ALA A 43 -6.70 -17.50 4.93
N GLY A 44 -7.67 -17.64 4.02
CA GLY A 44 -8.49 -18.86 3.89
C GLY A 44 -7.71 -20.12 3.49
N HIS A 45 -6.50 -19.99 2.94
CA HIS A 45 -5.63 -21.11 2.58
C HIS A 45 -4.68 -21.54 3.71
N LEU A 46 -4.64 -20.79 4.82
CA LEU A 46 -3.88 -21.22 6.00
C LEU A 46 -4.50 -22.49 6.58
N GLU A 47 -3.67 -23.29 7.25
CA GLU A 47 -4.13 -24.49 7.95
C GLU A 47 -5.24 -24.14 8.95
N TYR A 48 -6.19 -25.06 9.10
CA TYR A 48 -7.30 -24.90 10.05
C TYR A 48 -6.73 -24.77 11.47
N GLY A 49 -6.97 -23.62 12.11
CA GLY A 49 -6.44 -23.35 13.44
C GLY A 49 -6.69 -21.90 13.90
N PRO A 50 -6.35 -21.60 15.16
CA PRO A 50 -6.64 -20.31 15.79
C PRO A 50 -5.98 -19.12 15.08
N ILE A 51 -4.81 -19.35 14.46
CA ILE A 51 -4.10 -18.33 13.69
C ILE A 51 -4.90 -17.93 12.45
N ARG A 52 -5.45 -18.91 11.74
CA ARG A 52 -6.30 -18.64 10.58
C ARG A 52 -7.55 -17.88 10.99
N ASP A 53 -8.22 -18.32 12.05
CA ASP A 53 -9.47 -17.72 12.46
C ASP A 53 -9.26 -16.27 12.93
N PHE A 54 -8.13 -15.99 13.59
CA PHE A 54 -7.69 -14.62 13.89
C PHE A 54 -7.50 -13.79 12.63
N TRP A 55 -6.71 -14.27 11.66
CA TRP A 55 -6.47 -13.54 10.42
C TRP A 55 -7.75 -13.32 9.60
N MET A 56 -8.62 -14.32 9.54
CA MET A 56 -9.94 -14.21 8.91
C MET A 56 -10.79 -13.15 9.61
N ALA A 57 -10.81 -13.10 10.95
CA ALA A 57 -11.55 -12.09 11.70
C ALA A 57 -11.02 -10.67 11.45
N VAL A 58 -9.70 -10.49 11.43
CA VAL A 58 -9.03 -9.21 11.18
C VAL A 58 -9.19 -8.75 9.74
N LEU A 59 -9.09 -9.64 8.77
CA LEU A 59 -9.13 -9.31 7.35
C LEU A 59 -10.54 -9.18 6.79
N ARG A 60 -11.56 -9.75 7.44
CA ARG A 60 -12.96 -9.61 7.04
C ARG A 60 -13.47 -8.16 6.94
N PRO A 61 -13.24 -7.26 7.91
CA PRO A 61 -13.61 -5.86 7.76
C PRO A 61 -12.80 -5.19 6.64
N VAL A 62 -11.52 -5.51 6.50
CA VAL A 62 -10.65 -4.96 5.44
C VAL A 62 -11.16 -5.37 4.06
N GLU A 63 -11.56 -6.63 3.88
CA GLU A 63 -12.18 -7.14 2.65
C GLU A 63 -13.45 -6.38 2.30
N ARG A 64 -14.33 -6.12 3.28
CA ARG A 64 -15.58 -5.38 3.06
C ARG A 64 -15.32 -3.94 2.62
N VAL A 65 -14.42 -3.24 3.30
CA VAL A 65 -14.08 -1.85 2.94
C VAL A 65 -13.38 -1.81 1.57
N SER A 66 -12.48 -2.75 1.30
CA SER A 66 -11.83 -2.91 0.01
C SER A 66 -12.85 -3.07 -1.12
N ARG A 67 -13.81 -3.99 -0.99
CA ARG A 67 -14.91 -4.17 -1.96
C ARG A 67 -15.79 -2.94 -2.10
N ALA A 68 -16.20 -2.34 -0.98
CA ALA A 68 -17.05 -1.16 -0.98
C ALA A 68 -16.37 0.07 -1.62
N SER A 69 -15.05 0.18 -1.48
CA SER A 69 -14.26 1.25 -2.08
C SER A 69 -14.07 1.09 -3.60
N GLY A 70 -14.33 -0.10 -4.15
CA GLY A 70 -14.10 -0.41 -5.58
C GLY A 70 -12.63 -0.46 -6.01
N LEU A 71 -11.68 -0.13 -5.12
CA LEU A 71 -10.23 -0.14 -5.39
C LEU A 71 -9.69 -1.54 -5.72
N SER A 72 -10.38 -2.59 -5.26
CA SER A 72 -10.12 -3.96 -5.68
C SER A 72 -10.21 -4.14 -7.21
N HIS A 73 -11.14 -3.44 -7.87
CA HIS A 73 -11.29 -3.50 -9.32
C HIS A 73 -10.15 -2.80 -10.05
N VAL A 74 -9.58 -1.73 -9.48
CA VAL A 74 -8.40 -1.05 -10.05
C VAL A 74 -7.20 -2.01 -10.05
N ARG A 75 -7.01 -2.74 -8.94
CA ARG A 75 -5.97 -3.77 -8.87
C ARG A 75 -6.23 -4.90 -9.87
N GLU A 76 -7.45 -5.43 -9.93
CA GLU A 76 -7.80 -6.50 -10.87
C GLU A 76 -7.57 -6.06 -12.32
N TRP A 77 -7.95 -4.83 -12.66
CA TRP A 77 -7.72 -4.25 -13.98
C TRP A 77 -6.22 -4.07 -14.27
N THR A 78 -5.44 -3.58 -13.30
CA THR A 78 -3.99 -3.46 -13.45
C THR A 78 -3.33 -4.83 -13.63
N GLN A 79 -3.75 -5.83 -12.87
CA GLN A 79 -3.25 -7.19 -13.00
C GLN A 79 -3.65 -7.82 -14.34
N ALA A 80 -4.84 -7.55 -14.85
CA ALA A 80 -5.25 -7.99 -16.17
C ALA A 80 -4.43 -7.28 -17.26
N THR A 81 -4.40 -5.95 -17.28
CA THR A 81 -3.74 -5.19 -18.36
C THR A 81 -2.22 -5.29 -18.34
N VAL A 82 -1.59 -5.12 -17.17
CA VAL A 82 -0.12 -5.14 -17.06
C VAL A 82 0.39 -6.57 -16.94
N GLY A 83 -0.34 -7.44 -16.23
CA GLY A 83 0.07 -8.84 -16.07
C GLY A 83 -0.04 -9.62 -17.36
N GLU A 84 -1.06 -9.38 -18.20
CA GLU A 84 -1.19 -10.00 -19.52
C GLU A 84 -0.14 -9.47 -20.51
N TRP A 85 0.24 -8.20 -20.40
CA TRP A 85 1.33 -7.63 -21.19
C TRP A 85 2.72 -8.18 -20.79
N LEU A 86 2.98 -8.35 -19.49
CA LEU A 86 4.26 -8.89 -18.99
C LEU A 86 4.40 -10.40 -19.16
N ASN A 87 3.30 -11.15 -19.12
CA ASN A 87 3.30 -12.62 -19.28
C ASN A 87 3.07 -13.06 -20.72
N GLN A 88 3.23 -12.18 -21.72
CA GLN A 88 3.23 -12.65 -23.11
C GLN A 88 4.39 -13.64 -23.28
N PRO A 89 4.11 -14.90 -23.65
CA PRO A 89 5.17 -15.83 -24.01
C PRO A 89 5.86 -15.26 -25.26
N GLU A 90 7.19 -15.23 -25.24
CA GLU A 90 7.99 -14.89 -26.43
C GLU A 90 7.63 -15.76 -27.63
#